data_AF-D7TDA9-F1
#
_entry.id   AF-D7TDA9-F1
#
_cell.length_a   1.000
_cell.length_b   1.000
_cell.length_c   1.000
_cell.angle_alpha   90.00
_cell.angle_beta   90.00
_cell.angle_gamma   90.00
#
_symmetry.space_group_name_H-M   'P 1'
#
loop_
_entity.id
_entity.type
_entity.pdbx_description
1 polymer ?
#
loop_
_entity_poly.entity_id
_entity_poly.type
_entity_poly.pdbx_seq_one_letter_code
_entity_poly.pdbx_strand_id
1 'polypeptide(L)'
;MKTMNKKERSTQHYSSSQKILFVGEGDFSFSACLARQFGSAVNMVATSLDPEEMVYTKHWSCETHLEELKRLGCLVLHEVDVKEMSRHPTLIHMEFDFIVFNFPHAGHFPWLCERNVQLIKMHRKLLKAFFESASEMLSSGGEVHVTHRDDFPYNRWKVEKLAKGAGLYLKEKVEFQKDYPGYHNKRGGGIKSNKTFPLKDSYTFKFSVITWESKDDDDEDNDAMRQKEFMNPGNGLNEKSVRERLRPRDAELERVEAGLARARALIREGTTNWSSISAPVGADYVPQGDIYRNATAFHRSYLLMEKLFKIFIYKEGEPPLFHNGPCKSIYSIEGVFFSLMEGDTHFRTQDPDEAHVYFLPFSVVMIIHHLFDPIVRDKYVMKHVVSDYVKVISQKYRYWNRSLGADHFMLSCHDWGPRATWYVPQLYYNSIRLLCNANTSECFNPRKDASIPEINLIDGETIGLTGGLPPSKRTILAFFAGGLHGRIRPALLQHWKEKDEQVQVYETLPEGLSYPDLMKKSKYCICPSGHEVASPRIVEAIYAECVPVLISQHYVLPFSDVLDWGSFSIQVSVNEIPNLKKILLGIPQDRYIRMQERVKQVQQHFVVNNPPKRFDVFHMIIHSIWLRRLNVAI
;
A
#
# COMPACT_ATOMS: atom_id res chain seq x y z
N MET A 1 58.50 2.00 2.01
CA MET A 1 57.14 2.48 2.35
C MET A 1 56.45 1.35 3.09
N LYS A 2 56.41 1.39 4.43
CA LYS A 2 55.81 0.33 5.26
C LYS A 2 54.30 0.33 5.02
N THR A 3 53.77 -0.74 4.45
CA THR A 3 52.33 -1.03 4.45
C THR A 3 51.86 -1.02 5.90
N MET A 4 51.05 -0.03 6.28
CA MET A 4 50.35 -0.05 7.56
C MET A 4 49.44 -1.27 7.58
N ASN A 5 49.84 -2.33 8.28
CA ASN A 5 48.93 -3.42 8.64
C ASN A 5 47.75 -2.81 9.40
N LYS A 6 46.59 -2.69 8.75
CA LYS A 6 45.33 -2.42 9.44
C LYS A 6 45.12 -3.59 10.40
N LYS A 7 45.23 -3.31 11.70
CA LYS A 7 45.00 -4.29 12.77
C LYS A 7 43.61 -4.90 12.58
N GLU A 8 43.54 -6.21 12.36
CA GLU A 8 42.30 -6.95 12.21
C GLU A 8 41.43 -6.72 13.46
N ARG A 9 40.17 -6.37 13.23
CA ARG A 9 39.20 -6.15 14.30
C ARG A 9 38.15 -7.24 14.19
N SER A 10 37.91 -7.93 15.29
CA SER A 10 36.89 -8.97 15.40
C SER A 10 35.83 -8.58 16.41
N THR A 11 34.65 -9.14 16.22
CA THR A 11 33.51 -9.03 17.12
C THR A 11 32.67 -10.29 17.03
N GLN A 12 32.39 -10.90 18.18
CA GLN A 12 31.69 -12.17 18.26
C GLN A 12 32.30 -13.21 17.30
N HIS A 13 31.60 -13.53 16.20
CA HIS A 13 31.99 -14.55 15.22
C HIS A 13 32.55 -13.97 13.91
N TYR A 14 32.65 -12.65 13.78
CA TYR A 14 32.99 -11.96 12.53
C TYR A 14 34.24 -11.09 12.70
N SER A 15 34.99 -10.89 11.63
CA SER A 15 36.18 -10.05 11.59
C SER A 15 36.24 -9.21 10.31
N SER A 16 37.02 -8.13 10.37
CA SER A 16 37.19 -7.18 9.27
C SER A 16 37.85 -7.78 8.01
N SER A 17 38.50 -8.95 8.12
CA SER A 17 39.19 -9.61 7.01
C SER A 17 38.25 -10.45 6.14
N GLN A 18 37.11 -10.86 6.67
CA GLN A 18 36.17 -11.77 6.01
C GLN A 18 35.25 -11.05 5.04
N LYS A 19 34.93 -11.70 3.91
CA LYS A 19 33.91 -11.26 2.96
C LYS A 19 32.54 -11.70 3.43
N ILE A 20 31.67 -10.73 3.74
CA ILE A 20 30.36 -10.99 4.35
C ILE A 20 29.23 -10.44 3.49
N LEU A 21 28.27 -11.29 3.15
CA LEU A 21 27.00 -10.92 2.52
C LEU A 21 25.87 -10.91 3.57
N PHE A 22 25.26 -9.76 3.78
CA PHE A 22 24.06 -9.61 4.62
C PHE A 22 22.82 -9.59 3.74
N VAL A 23 21.91 -10.53 3.98
CA VAL A 23 20.75 -10.78 3.12
C VAL A 23 19.47 -10.37 3.80
N GLY A 24 18.63 -9.61 3.09
CA GLY A 24 17.31 -9.22 3.56
C GLY A 24 17.35 -8.25 4.74
N GLU A 25 18.32 -7.35 4.75
CA GLU A 25 18.45 -6.30 5.75
C GLU A 25 17.19 -5.43 5.78
N GLY A 26 16.67 -5.19 6.99
CA GLY A 26 15.54 -4.28 7.22
C GLY A 26 16.02 -2.83 7.24
N ASP A 27 16.43 -2.36 8.42
CA ASP A 27 16.96 -1.01 8.61
C ASP A 27 18.49 -0.91 8.53
N PHE A 28 19.16 -1.97 8.07
CA PHE A 28 20.62 -2.05 7.91
C PHE A 28 21.43 -1.87 9.22
N SER A 29 20.78 -1.92 10.39
CA SER A 29 21.45 -1.68 11.67
C SER A 29 22.44 -2.79 12.07
N PHE A 30 22.23 -4.02 11.60
CA PHE A 30 23.12 -5.15 11.92
C PHE A 30 24.45 -5.02 11.18
N SER A 31 24.39 -4.86 9.85
CA SER A 31 25.58 -4.62 9.04
C SER A 31 26.28 -3.31 9.46
N ALA A 32 25.56 -2.23 9.75
CA ALA A 32 26.17 -0.98 10.22
C ALA A 32 26.89 -1.15 11.58
N CYS A 33 26.34 -1.95 12.50
CA CYS A 33 26.99 -2.27 13.77
C CYS A 33 28.36 -2.94 13.57
N LEU A 34 28.41 -3.97 12.72
CA LEU A 34 29.65 -4.68 12.41
C LEU A 34 30.66 -3.77 11.70
N ALA A 35 30.21 -3.01 10.70
CA ALA A 35 31.04 -2.05 9.98
C ALA A 35 31.71 -1.04 10.93
N ARG A 36 30.96 -0.54 11.91
CA ARG A 36 31.47 0.40 12.93
C ARG A 36 32.54 -0.22 13.81
N GLN A 37 32.34 -1.46 14.25
CA GLN A 37 33.31 -2.18 15.07
C GLN A 37 34.58 -2.52 14.27
N PHE A 38 34.43 -2.92 13.01
CA PHE A 38 35.54 -3.15 12.09
C PHE A 38 36.25 -1.85 11.71
N GLY A 39 35.57 -0.71 11.77
CA GLY A 39 36.06 0.57 11.29
C GLY A 39 36.22 0.62 9.76
N SER A 40 35.64 -0.35 9.05
CA SER A 40 35.63 -0.47 7.59
C SER A 40 34.57 -1.48 7.17
N ALA A 41 34.00 -1.29 5.97
CA ALA A 41 32.99 -2.19 5.40
C ALA A 41 33.33 -2.62 3.96
N VAL A 42 34.60 -2.50 3.54
CA VAL A 42 35.03 -2.80 2.16
C VAL A 42 34.86 -4.26 1.76
N ASN A 43 34.82 -5.17 2.73
CA ASN A 43 34.58 -6.60 2.52
C ASN A 43 33.10 -6.98 2.81
N MET A 44 32.21 -6.00 2.92
CA MET A 44 30.81 -6.23 3.27
C MET A 44 29.91 -5.86 2.09
N VAL A 45 28.91 -6.71 1.86
CA VAL A 45 27.80 -6.45 0.95
C VAL A 45 26.50 -6.54 1.74
N ALA A 46 25.68 -5.50 1.72
CA ALA A 46 24.40 -5.48 2.43
C ALA A 46 23.24 -5.35 1.44
N THR A 47 22.26 -6.25 1.54
CA THR A 47 21.16 -6.33 0.57
C THR A 47 19.77 -6.24 1.19
N SER A 48 18.83 -5.63 0.46
CA SER A 48 17.40 -5.66 0.78
C SER A 48 16.58 -6.21 -0.38
N LEU A 49 15.45 -6.85 -0.08
CA LEU A 49 14.46 -7.23 -1.09
C LEU A 49 13.68 -6.01 -1.61
N ASP A 50 13.47 -5.01 -0.76
CA ASP A 50 12.74 -3.80 -1.12
C ASP A 50 13.62 -2.85 -1.96
N PRO A 51 13.03 -2.08 -2.90
CA PRO A 51 13.69 -0.97 -3.57
C PRO A 51 14.21 0.08 -2.58
N GLU A 52 15.28 0.79 -2.92
CA GLU A 52 15.93 1.79 -2.05
C GLU A 52 14.91 2.76 -1.42
N GLU A 53 14.04 3.36 -2.22
CA GLU A 53 12.99 4.29 -1.76
C GLU A 53 12.03 3.67 -0.74
N MET A 54 11.71 2.39 -0.89
CA MET A 54 10.82 1.66 0.02
C MET A 54 11.52 1.35 1.35
N VAL A 55 12.83 1.19 1.37
CA VAL A 55 13.59 1.00 2.61
C VAL A 55 13.45 2.24 3.50
N TYR A 56 13.63 3.45 2.94
CA TYR A 56 13.48 4.72 3.68
C TYR A 56 12.06 4.92 4.25
N THR A 57 11.03 4.50 3.51
CA THR A 57 9.65 4.62 3.99
C THR A 57 9.29 3.57 5.04
N LYS A 58 9.82 2.35 4.93
CA LYS A 58 9.54 1.24 5.86
C LYS A 58 10.33 1.34 7.16
N HIS A 59 11.56 1.87 7.11
CA HIS A 59 12.50 1.84 8.22
C HIS A 59 13.05 3.23 8.54
N TRP A 60 12.41 3.96 9.46
CA TRP A 60 12.78 5.34 9.80
C TRP A 60 14.24 5.57 10.25
N SER A 61 14.92 4.53 10.73
CA SER A 61 16.32 4.59 11.18
C SER A 61 17.32 4.08 10.13
N CYS A 62 16.90 3.70 8.92
CA CYS A 62 17.82 3.16 7.93
C CYS A 62 18.76 4.20 7.33
N GLU A 63 18.34 5.48 7.26
CA GLU A 63 19.09 6.55 6.61
C GLU A 63 20.50 6.69 7.20
N THR A 64 20.59 6.82 8.52
CA THR A 64 21.88 6.96 9.21
C THR A 64 22.77 5.72 9.06
N HIS A 65 22.19 4.52 9.02
CA HIS A 65 22.94 3.28 8.83
C HIS A 65 23.44 3.12 7.39
N LEU A 66 22.62 3.47 6.40
CA LEU A 66 22.99 3.42 4.99
C LEU A 66 24.09 4.43 4.67
N GLU A 67 24.00 5.65 5.20
CA GLU A 67 25.07 6.65 5.09
C GLU A 67 26.38 6.16 5.71
N GLU A 68 26.31 5.56 6.91
CA GLU A 68 27.49 5.01 7.59
C GLU A 68 28.12 3.85 6.81
N LEU A 69 27.32 2.92 6.30
CA LEU A 69 27.77 1.80 5.48
C LEU A 69 28.44 2.28 4.20
N LYS A 70 27.81 3.21 3.47
CA LYS A 70 28.38 3.81 2.25
C LYS A 70 29.70 4.53 2.57
N ARG A 71 29.75 5.31 3.66
CA ARG A 71 30.97 6.01 4.11
C ARG A 71 32.12 5.07 4.48
N LEU A 72 31.81 3.89 5.03
CA LEU A 72 32.81 2.89 5.43
C LEU A 72 33.21 1.94 4.27
N GLY A 73 32.60 2.09 3.09
CA GLY A 73 32.94 1.37 1.86
C GLY A 73 32.12 0.10 1.61
N CYS A 74 30.97 -0.07 2.25
CA CYS A 74 30.07 -1.19 2.01
C CYS A 74 29.41 -1.10 0.62
N LEU A 75 29.31 -2.22 -0.09
CA LEU A 75 28.45 -2.32 -1.26
C LEU A 75 27.00 -2.57 -0.81
N VAL A 76 26.12 -1.59 -1.02
CA VAL A 76 24.69 -1.72 -0.72
C VAL A 76 23.92 -2.01 -2.01
N LEU A 77 23.11 -3.07 -2.01
CA LEU A 77 22.27 -3.46 -3.14
C LEU A 77 20.81 -3.58 -2.71
N HIS A 78 19.90 -3.12 -3.55
CA HIS A 78 18.45 -3.22 -3.33
C HIS A 78 17.84 -4.16 -4.36
N GLU A 79 16.60 -4.61 -4.11
CA GLU A 79 15.86 -5.52 -4.99
C GLU A 79 16.54 -6.88 -5.21
N VAL A 80 17.24 -7.39 -4.19
CA VAL A 80 17.89 -8.72 -4.24
C VAL A 80 16.92 -9.78 -3.67
N ASP A 81 16.35 -10.62 -4.55
CA ASP A 81 15.59 -11.81 -4.14
C ASP A 81 16.53 -12.97 -3.80
N VAL A 82 16.40 -13.50 -2.59
CA VAL A 82 17.20 -14.62 -2.07
C VAL A 82 17.10 -15.90 -2.90
N LYS A 83 16.06 -16.04 -3.74
CA LYS A 83 15.90 -17.18 -4.66
C LYS A 83 16.81 -17.11 -5.87
N GLU A 84 17.27 -15.90 -6.22
CA GLU A 84 18.00 -15.63 -7.45
C GLU A 84 19.31 -14.86 -7.18
N MET A 85 19.70 -14.73 -5.90
CA MET A 85 20.87 -13.93 -5.52
C MET A 85 22.19 -14.48 -6.07
N SER A 86 22.31 -15.80 -6.28
CA SER A 86 23.49 -16.39 -6.96
C SER A 86 23.58 -16.02 -8.44
N ARG A 87 22.47 -15.55 -9.02
CA ARG A 87 22.37 -15.12 -10.43
C ARG A 87 22.29 -13.60 -10.59
N HIS A 88 22.32 -12.86 -9.49
CA HIS A 88 22.22 -11.40 -9.52
C HIS A 88 23.45 -10.82 -10.25
N PRO A 89 23.29 -9.88 -11.21
CA PRO A 89 24.38 -9.44 -12.09
C PRO A 89 25.64 -8.95 -11.36
N THR A 90 25.47 -8.33 -10.19
CA THR A 90 26.58 -7.85 -9.36
C THR A 90 27.19 -8.94 -8.46
N LEU A 91 26.40 -9.95 -8.06
CA LEU A 91 26.81 -10.96 -7.07
C LEU A 91 27.31 -12.26 -7.70
N ILE A 92 26.94 -12.55 -8.95
CA ILE A 92 27.22 -13.80 -9.67
C ILE A 92 28.71 -14.16 -9.78
N HIS A 93 29.61 -13.18 -9.58
CA HIS A 93 31.07 -13.38 -9.61
C HIS A 93 31.72 -13.20 -8.24
N MET A 94 30.93 -13.17 -7.16
CA MET A 94 31.40 -12.97 -5.80
C MET A 94 31.24 -14.25 -4.98
N GLU A 95 32.27 -14.58 -4.22
CA GLU A 95 32.26 -15.62 -3.19
C GLU A 95 32.42 -14.98 -1.81
N PHE A 96 31.77 -15.58 -0.81
CA PHE A 96 31.69 -15.04 0.54
C PHE A 96 32.15 -16.05 1.59
N ASP A 97 32.90 -15.58 2.57
CA ASP A 97 33.27 -16.36 3.75
C ASP A 97 32.06 -16.55 4.67
N PHE A 98 31.18 -15.55 4.72
CA PHE A 98 29.92 -15.63 5.45
C PHE A 98 28.74 -15.07 4.68
N ILE A 99 27.63 -15.81 4.67
CA ILE A 99 26.33 -15.33 4.18
C ILE A 99 25.35 -15.32 5.35
N VAL A 100 24.88 -14.15 5.75
CA VAL A 100 24.09 -13.95 6.98
C VAL A 100 22.65 -13.58 6.63
N PHE A 101 21.68 -14.33 7.17
CA PHE A 101 20.25 -14.03 7.06
C PHE A 101 19.57 -14.06 8.43
N ASN A 102 19.32 -12.88 8.98
CA ASN A 102 18.73 -12.73 10.31
C ASN A 102 17.20 -12.72 10.27
N PHE A 103 16.57 -13.62 11.02
CA PHE A 103 15.12 -13.77 11.17
C PHE A 103 14.35 -13.80 9.84
N PRO A 104 14.69 -14.73 8.92
CA PRO A 104 14.05 -14.82 7.61
C PRO A 104 12.52 -14.96 7.74
N HIS A 105 11.76 -14.28 6.89
CA HIS A 105 10.30 -14.31 6.96
C HIS A 105 9.69 -14.20 5.55
N ALA A 106 8.74 -15.08 5.21
CA ALA A 106 8.10 -15.14 3.89
C ALA A 106 7.02 -14.05 3.66
N GLY A 107 7.11 -12.93 4.38
CA GLY A 107 6.08 -11.89 4.41
C GLY A 107 5.00 -12.12 5.48
N HIS A 108 4.37 -11.04 5.91
CA HIS A 108 3.31 -11.06 6.92
C HIS A 108 1.95 -11.04 6.23
N PHE A 109 1.07 -11.98 6.60
CA PHE A 109 -0.28 -12.08 6.06
C PHE A 109 -1.29 -12.01 7.22
N PRO A 110 -2.27 -11.09 7.21
CA PRO A 110 -3.29 -10.91 8.25
C PRO A 110 -4.07 -12.17 8.66
N TRP A 111 -4.08 -13.21 7.82
CA TRP A 111 -4.79 -14.49 8.00
C TRP A 111 -3.93 -15.62 8.49
N LEU A 112 -2.62 -15.41 8.42
CA LEU A 112 -1.64 -16.43 8.72
C LEU A 112 -0.75 -15.91 9.83
N CYS A 113 -0.85 -16.54 10.99
CA CYS A 113 0.16 -16.43 12.01
C CYS A 113 1.18 -17.55 11.85
N GLU A 114 2.26 -17.43 12.62
CA GLU A 114 3.43 -18.30 12.57
C GLU A 114 3.09 -19.77 12.91
N ARG A 115 1.90 -20.02 13.48
CA ARG A 115 1.36 -21.37 13.74
C ARG A 115 0.66 -22.01 12.54
N ASN A 116 0.22 -21.23 11.54
CA ASN A 116 -0.53 -21.74 10.40
C ASN A 116 0.36 -22.56 9.46
N VAL A 117 -0.10 -23.76 9.11
CA VAL A 117 0.63 -24.71 8.24
C VAL A 117 0.98 -24.10 6.88
N GLN A 118 0.09 -23.28 6.31
CA GLN A 118 0.32 -22.63 5.02
C GLN A 118 1.49 -21.63 5.08
N LEU A 119 1.55 -20.79 6.10
CA LEU A 119 2.64 -19.84 6.26
C LEU A 119 3.95 -20.54 6.62
N ILE A 120 3.90 -21.58 7.47
CA ILE A 120 5.06 -22.45 7.70
C ILE A 120 5.58 -23.04 6.38
N LYS A 121 4.71 -23.49 5.47
CA LYS A 121 5.13 -23.97 4.14
C LYS A 121 5.81 -22.87 3.32
N MET A 122 5.34 -21.63 3.40
CA MET A 122 5.97 -20.49 2.71
C MET A 122 7.34 -20.15 3.29
N HIS A 123 7.48 -20.12 4.62
CA HIS A 123 8.78 -19.96 5.29
C HIS A 123 9.78 -21.03 4.88
N ARG A 124 9.33 -22.29 4.83
CA ARG A 124 10.16 -23.41 4.38
C ARG A 124 10.60 -23.26 2.93
N LYS A 125 9.73 -22.78 2.05
CA LYS A 125 10.08 -22.49 0.65
C LYS A 125 11.11 -21.37 0.54
N LEU A 126 10.95 -20.28 1.31
CA LEU A 126 11.91 -19.18 1.36
C LEU A 126 13.28 -19.67 1.81
N LEU A 127 13.35 -20.33 2.96
CA LEU A 127 14.60 -20.87 3.52
C LEU A 127 15.26 -21.87 2.59
N LYS A 128 14.48 -22.77 1.98
CA LYS A 128 15.01 -23.73 1.01
C LYS A 128 15.71 -23.01 -0.16
N ALA A 129 15.03 -22.07 -0.80
CA ALA A 129 15.59 -21.35 -1.93
C ALA A 129 16.80 -20.48 -1.54
N PHE A 130 16.77 -19.87 -0.36
CA PHE A 130 17.92 -19.16 0.20
C PHE A 130 19.12 -20.08 0.38
N PHE A 131 18.97 -21.26 1.00
CA PHE A 131 20.07 -22.19 1.19
C PHE A 131 20.65 -22.71 -0.13
N GLU A 132 19.78 -22.98 -1.11
CA GLU A 132 20.20 -23.37 -2.46
C GLU A 132 21.08 -22.27 -3.11
N SER A 133 20.59 -21.02 -3.18
CA SER A 133 21.40 -19.90 -3.69
C SER A 133 22.66 -19.62 -2.87
N ALA A 134 22.58 -19.67 -1.54
CA ALA A 134 23.71 -19.36 -0.66
C ALA A 134 24.85 -20.39 -0.83
N SER A 135 24.52 -21.67 -0.99
CA SER A 135 25.51 -22.74 -1.16
C SER A 135 26.40 -22.56 -2.40
N GLU A 136 25.88 -21.91 -3.45
CA GLU A 136 26.60 -21.62 -4.70
C GLU A 136 27.56 -20.43 -4.57
N MET A 137 27.48 -19.66 -3.49
CA MET A 137 28.16 -18.37 -3.32
C MET A 137 29.20 -18.38 -2.20
N LEU A 138 29.47 -19.55 -1.59
CA LEU A 138 30.44 -19.68 -0.50
C LEU A 138 31.86 -19.81 -1.04
N SER A 139 32.81 -19.15 -0.38
CA SER A 139 34.23 -19.43 -0.54
C SER A 139 34.58 -20.80 0.07
N SER A 140 35.78 -21.31 -0.23
CA SER A 140 36.29 -22.53 0.39
C SER A 140 36.36 -22.38 1.92
N GLY A 141 35.54 -23.17 2.64
CA GLY A 141 35.43 -23.09 4.10
C GLY A 141 34.45 -22.02 4.61
N GLY A 142 33.70 -21.37 3.71
CA GLY A 142 32.68 -20.39 4.08
C GLY A 142 31.48 -21.01 4.81
N GLU A 143 30.75 -20.18 5.53
CA GLU A 143 29.59 -20.57 6.34
C GLU A 143 28.33 -19.74 6.01
N VAL A 144 27.17 -20.39 6.11
CA VAL A 144 25.86 -19.73 6.07
C VAL A 144 25.33 -19.61 7.49
N HIS A 145 25.06 -18.38 7.93
CA HIS A 145 24.52 -18.09 9.25
C HIS A 145 23.06 -17.68 9.13
N VAL A 146 22.16 -18.48 9.73
CA VAL A 146 20.74 -18.14 9.84
C VAL A 146 20.39 -17.94 11.30
N THR A 147 19.95 -16.73 11.65
CA THR A 147 19.46 -16.46 13.00
C THR A 147 17.95 -16.67 13.04
N HIS A 148 17.45 -17.56 13.90
CA HIS A 148 16.02 -17.78 14.03
C HIS A 148 15.63 -18.33 15.41
N ARG A 149 14.33 -18.30 15.70
CA ARG A 149 13.77 -18.97 16.88
C ARG A 149 13.69 -20.47 16.67
N ASP A 150 13.92 -21.22 17.74
CA ASP A 150 13.83 -22.68 17.73
C ASP A 150 12.82 -23.27 18.74
N ASP A 151 11.87 -22.45 19.18
CA ASP A 151 10.69 -22.90 19.91
C ASP A 151 9.46 -22.98 19.01
N PHE A 152 8.37 -23.56 19.51
CA PHE A 152 7.12 -23.66 18.76
C PHE A 152 6.49 -22.26 18.55
N PRO A 153 6.02 -21.91 17.33
CA PRO A 153 5.89 -22.74 16.13
C PRO A 153 7.08 -22.68 15.15
N TYR A 154 8.12 -21.91 15.46
CA TYR A 154 9.26 -21.61 14.58
C TYR A 154 10.12 -22.86 14.28
N ASN A 155 10.29 -23.75 15.26
CA ASN A 155 10.96 -25.04 15.05
C ASN A 155 10.30 -25.93 13.98
N ARG A 156 9.02 -25.70 13.62
CA ARG A 156 8.35 -26.40 12.51
C ARG A 156 8.87 -26.01 11.13
N TRP A 157 9.63 -24.93 11.04
CA TRP A 157 10.28 -24.51 9.81
C TRP A 157 11.44 -25.44 9.47
N LYS A 158 11.98 -26.18 10.46
CA LYS A 158 13.00 -27.22 10.30
C LYS A 158 14.23 -26.71 9.53
N VAL A 159 14.81 -25.62 10.02
CA VAL A 159 15.93 -24.89 9.39
C VAL A 159 17.08 -25.85 9.03
N GLU A 160 17.54 -26.66 9.99
CA GLU A 160 18.63 -27.63 9.77
C GLU A 160 18.33 -28.66 8.68
N LYS A 161 17.09 -29.18 8.63
CA LYS A 161 16.66 -30.13 7.60
C LYS A 161 16.65 -29.48 6.21
N LEU A 162 16.30 -28.20 6.12
CA LEU A 162 16.30 -27.47 4.85
C LEU A 162 17.72 -27.18 4.39
N ALA A 163 18.62 -26.77 5.29
CA ALA A 163 20.04 -26.58 4.99
C ALA A 163 20.69 -27.88 4.49
N LYS A 164 20.45 -29.01 5.18
CA LYS A 164 20.95 -30.33 4.77
C LYS A 164 20.46 -30.72 3.37
N GLY A 165 19.24 -30.34 3.01
CA GLY A 165 18.68 -30.54 1.68
C GLY A 165 19.39 -29.76 0.57
N ALA A 166 20.13 -28.70 0.90
CA ALA A 166 20.97 -27.91 0.01
C ALA A 166 22.48 -28.23 0.14
N GLY A 167 22.85 -29.34 0.80
CA GLY A 167 24.25 -29.74 0.99
C GLY A 167 25.00 -28.98 2.09
N LEU A 168 24.28 -28.24 2.93
CA LEU A 168 24.84 -27.47 4.06
C LEU A 168 24.56 -28.19 5.38
N TYR A 169 25.57 -28.38 6.21
CA TYR A 169 25.49 -29.16 7.44
C TYR A 169 25.73 -28.27 8.65
N LEU A 170 24.97 -28.52 9.73
CA LEU A 170 25.09 -27.72 10.94
C LEU A 170 26.45 -27.95 11.57
N LYS A 171 27.27 -26.90 11.62
CA LYS A 171 28.58 -26.88 12.28
C LYS A 171 28.43 -26.50 13.74
N GLU A 172 27.62 -25.48 14.01
CA GLU A 172 27.43 -24.93 15.35
C GLU A 172 26.04 -24.29 15.47
N LYS A 173 25.44 -24.39 16.65
CA LYS A 173 24.23 -23.66 17.03
C LYS A 173 24.50 -22.90 18.32
N VAL A 174 24.56 -21.58 18.20
CA VAL A 174 24.89 -20.66 19.31
C VAL A 174 23.68 -19.82 19.68
N GLU A 175 23.50 -19.56 20.97
CA GLU A 175 22.43 -18.68 21.44
C GLU A 175 22.60 -17.27 20.86
N PHE A 176 21.51 -16.70 20.34
CA PHE A 176 21.53 -15.34 19.81
C PHE A 176 21.24 -14.34 20.92
N GLN A 177 22.28 -13.64 21.38
CA GLN A 177 22.18 -12.53 22.32
C GLN A 177 22.26 -11.18 21.57
N LYS A 178 21.57 -10.15 22.07
CA LYS A 178 21.50 -8.82 21.42
C LYS A 178 22.77 -7.98 21.64
N ASP A 179 23.92 -8.62 21.74
CA ASP A 179 25.21 -8.00 22.09
C ASP A 179 25.90 -7.38 20.86
N TYR A 180 25.11 -6.60 20.10
CA TYR A 180 25.53 -5.82 18.95
C TYR A 180 25.12 -4.35 19.19
N PRO A 181 26.02 -3.51 19.72
CA PRO A 181 25.77 -2.10 19.99
C PRO A 181 25.21 -1.33 18.80
N GLY A 182 23.96 -0.87 18.92
CA GLY A 182 23.25 -0.15 17.86
C GLY A 182 22.44 -1.04 16.90
N TYR A 183 22.42 -2.36 17.09
CA TYR A 183 21.54 -3.24 16.32
C TYR A 183 20.07 -3.11 16.79
N HIS A 184 19.19 -2.82 15.83
CA HIS A 184 17.75 -2.80 16.03
C HIS A 184 17.14 -4.07 15.45
N ASN A 185 16.79 -5.02 16.34
CA ASN A 185 16.06 -6.19 15.92
C ASN A 185 14.65 -5.75 15.46
N LYS A 186 14.36 -5.88 14.16
CA LYS A 186 13.12 -5.44 13.54
C LYS A 186 12.42 -6.61 12.85
N ARG A 187 11.10 -6.48 12.67
CA ARG A 187 10.33 -7.44 11.88
C ARG A 187 10.58 -7.19 10.39
N GLY A 188 10.93 -8.26 9.66
CA GLY A 188 10.97 -8.22 8.19
C GLY A 188 9.57 -8.27 7.56
N GLY A 189 9.41 -7.77 6.34
CA GLY A 189 8.13 -7.76 5.62
C GLY A 189 7.20 -6.60 5.99
N GLY A 190 6.36 -6.18 5.03
CA GLY A 190 5.70 -4.86 4.98
C GLY A 190 4.65 -4.50 6.04
N ILE A 191 4.44 -5.30 7.10
CA ILE A 191 3.53 -4.96 8.19
C ILE A 191 4.34 -4.79 9.48
N LYS A 192 4.28 -3.59 10.08
CA LYS A 192 4.93 -3.27 11.36
C LYS A 192 6.46 -3.46 11.33
N SER A 193 7.11 -3.11 10.22
CA SER A 193 8.55 -3.30 9.99
C SER A 193 9.47 -2.53 10.97
N ASN A 194 8.91 -1.59 11.74
CA ASN A 194 9.62 -0.92 12.85
C ASN A 194 9.35 -1.49 14.24
N LYS A 195 8.51 -2.53 14.37
CA LYS A 195 8.35 -3.26 15.64
C LYS A 195 9.45 -4.28 15.81
N THR A 196 9.76 -4.58 17.07
CA THR A 196 10.71 -5.63 17.42
C THR A 196 10.14 -7.02 17.13
N PHE A 197 11.03 -7.91 16.71
CA PHE A 197 10.77 -9.34 16.64
C PHE A 197 11.02 -9.97 18.03
N PRO A 198 10.18 -10.88 18.55
CA PRO A 198 10.44 -11.51 19.84
C PRO A 198 11.70 -12.37 19.78
N LEU A 199 12.71 -12.11 20.63
CA LEU A 199 14.01 -12.81 20.61
C LEU A 199 14.08 -14.02 21.57
N LYS A 200 12.94 -14.51 22.07
CA LYS A 200 12.93 -15.65 22.99
C LYS A 200 13.37 -16.94 22.27
N ASP A 201 14.23 -17.74 22.89
CA ASP A 201 14.75 -19.01 22.37
C ASP A 201 15.31 -18.88 20.94
N SER A 202 16.07 -17.79 20.70
CA SER A 202 16.67 -17.49 19.40
C SER A 202 18.12 -17.98 19.33
N TYR A 203 18.49 -18.58 18.20
CA TYR A 203 19.81 -19.15 17.95
C TYR A 203 20.33 -18.70 16.58
N THR A 204 21.64 -18.56 16.47
CA THR A 204 22.33 -18.50 15.18
C THR A 204 22.78 -19.90 14.81
N PHE A 205 22.20 -20.44 13.74
CA PHE A 205 22.59 -21.71 13.16
C PHE A 205 23.68 -21.45 12.12
N LYS A 206 24.85 -22.04 12.31
CA LYS A 206 25.99 -21.92 11.39
C LYS A 206 26.14 -23.20 10.59
N PHE A 207 26.06 -23.07 9.28
CA PHE A 207 26.15 -24.19 8.37
C PHE A 207 27.37 -24.08 7.49
N SER A 208 28.05 -25.20 7.24
CA SER A 208 29.15 -25.28 6.27
C SER A 208 28.89 -26.41 5.29
N VAL A 209 29.57 -26.37 4.14
CA VAL A 209 29.68 -27.54 3.27
C VAL A 209 30.58 -28.56 3.99
N ILE A 210 30.25 -29.85 3.97
CA ILE A 210 31.14 -30.87 4.56
C ILE A 210 32.46 -30.87 3.79
N THR A 211 33.54 -30.57 4.51
CA THR A 211 34.89 -31.02 4.14
C THR A 211 35.12 -32.33 4.89
N TRP A 212 35.57 -33.35 4.19
CA TRP A 212 35.73 -34.70 4.73
C TRP A 212 36.88 -34.79 5.71
N GLU A 213 36.75 -34.21 6.90
CA GLU A 213 37.63 -34.48 8.03
C GLU A 213 36.82 -34.62 9.34
N SER A 214 36.47 -35.89 9.62
CA SER A 214 36.33 -36.51 10.95
C SER A 214 35.34 -35.90 11.97
N LYS A 215 34.22 -36.58 12.27
CA LYS A 215 34.08 -37.63 13.30
C LYS A 215 32.61 -37.97 13.58
N ASP A 216 32.42 -39.24 13.89
CA ASP A 216 31.23 -39.94 14.36
C ASP A 216 30.69 -39.41 15.70
N ASP A 217 29.37 -39.52 15.90
CA ASP A 217 28.71 -40.16 17.06
C ASP A 217 27.19 -39.85 17.06
N ASP A 218 26.42 -40.90 16.74
CA ASP A 218 25.21 -41.46 17.36
C ASP A 218 24.08 -40.64 18.04
N ASP A 219 22.87 -41.15 17.74
CA ASP A 219 21.62 -41.22 18.51
C ASP A 219 20.77 -39.96 18.73
N GLU A 220 19.44 -40.00 18.78
CA GLU A 220 18.36 -40.94 18.43
C GLU A 220 17.12 -40.03 18.38
N ASP A 221 16.12 -40.30 17.54
CA ASP A 221 14.84 -40.84 18.03
C ASP A 221 13.79 -40.91 16.92
N ASN A 222 13.09 -42.03 16.97
CA ASN A 222 12.06 -42.50 16.07
C ASN A 222 10.76 -41.71 16.25
N ASP A 223 10.16 -41.28 15.15
CA ASP A 223 8.71 -41.42 15.00
C ASP A 223 8.39 -41.75 13.55
N ALA A 224 8.55 -43.04 13.24
CA ALA A 224 8.11 -43.66 12.01
C ALA A 224 6.92 -44.57 12.33
N MET A 225 5.70 -44.08 12.12
CA MET A 225 4.61 -44.96 11.69
C MET A 225 3.53 -44.21 10.91
N ARG A 226 3.15 -44.85 9.78
CA ARG A 226 2.00 -44.64 8.90
C ARG A 226 2.08 -43.52 7.85
N GLN A 227 2.60 -43.87 6.67
CA GLN A 227 1.75 -44.14 5.48
C GLN A 227 2.63 -44.44 4.24
N LYS A 228 2.92 -45.72 4.01
CA LYS A 228 3.04 -46.42 2.72
C LYS A 228 2.22 -47.69 2.93
N GLU A 229 1.24 -48.06 2.12
CA GLU A 229 1.27 -48.50 0.71
C GLU A 229 -0.12 -48.16 0.11
N PHE A 230 -0.28 -47.80 -1.16
CA PHE A 230 -0.16 -48.66 -2.32
C PHE A 230 0.45 -47.92 -3.52
N MET A 231 1.63 -48.38 -3.95
CA MET A 231 1.97 -48.43 -5.37
C MET A 231 2.62 -49.77 -5.62
N ASN A 232 2.09 -50.49 -6.60
CA ASN A 232 2.87 -51.43 -7.39
C ASN A 232 2.35 -51.42 -8.84
N PRO A 233 3.17 -51.82 -9.82
CA PRO A 233 3.39 -51.03 -11.02
C PRO A 233 2.94 -51.76 -12.28
N GLY A 234 2.92 -51.03 -13.39
CA GLY A 234 2.92 -51.62 -14.73
C GLY A 234 1.70 -51.27 -15.55
N ASN A 235 1.85 -50.25 -16.41
CA ASN A 235 1.74 -50.49 -17.85
C ASN A 235 2.28 -49.28 -18.60
N GLY A 236 3.23 -49.56 -19.51
CA GLY A 236 3.82 -48.56 -20.38
C GLY A 236 2.78 -47.97 -21.32
N LEU A 237 2.81 -46.65 -21.44
CA LEU A 237 2.09 -45.93 -22.49
C LEU A 237 2.92 -44.73 -22.95
N ASN A 238 3.51 -44.93 -24.14
CA ASN A 238 3.70 -43.99 -25.24
C ASN A 238 3.99 -42.50 -24.95
N GLU A 239 5.17 -42.08 -25.41
CA GLU A 239 5.69 -40.70 -25.58
C GLU A 239 4.89 -39.82 -26.60
N LYS A 240 3.55 -39.84 -26.58
CA LYS A 240 2.73 -39.04 -27.52
C LYS A 240 1.58 -38.23 -26.90
N SER A 241 1.57 -37.97 -25.60
CA SER A 241 0.47 -37.21 -24.97
C SER A 241 0.85 -35.95 -24.17
N VAL A 242 2.09 -35.47 -24.25
CA VAL A 242 2.46 -34.13 -23.74
C VAL A 242 2.37 -33.08 -24.86
N ARG A 243 1.24 -33.06 -25.58
CA ARG A 243 0.81 -31.88 -26.34
C ARG A 243 -0.31 -31.22 -25.55
N GLU A 244 0.01 -30.04 -25.00
CA GLU A 244 -0.91 -28.93 -24.74
C GLU A 244 -2.33 -29.29 -24.27
N ARG A 245 -2.54 -29.30 -22.95
CA ARG A 245 -3.77 -28.70 -22.42
C ARG A 245 -3.52 -27.21 -22.18
N LEU A 246 -3.30 -26.48 -23.27
CA LEU A 246 -3.56 -25.05 -23.26
C LEU A 246 -5.07 -24.91 -23.00
N ARG A 247 -5.44 -24.21 -21.92
CA ARG A 247 -6.80 -23.68 -21.80
C ARG A 247 -7.07 -22.88 -23.09
N PRO A 248 -8.29 -22.94 -23.66
CA PRO A 248 -8.62 -22.06 -24.78
C PRO A 248 -8.23 -20.64 -24.42
N ARG A 249 -7.43 -19.97 -25.26
CA ARG A 249 -7.09 -18.57 -25.07
C ARG A 249 -8.40 -17.78 -25.01
N ASP A 250 -8.57 -17.00 -23.96
CA ASP A 250 -9.74 -16.14 -23.75
C ASP A 250 -9.61 -14.96 -24.74
N ALA A 251 -10.11 -15.16 -25.96
CA ALA A 251 -9.93 -14.22 -27.08
C ALA A 251 -10.52 -12.84 -26.75
N GLU A 252 -11.60 -12.79 -25.98
CA GLU A 252 -12.22 -11.56 -25.51
C GLU A 252 -11.30 -10.81 -24.54
N LEU A 253 -10.68 -11.53 -23.58
CA LEU A 253 -9.70 -10.95 -22.67
C LEU A 253 -8.47 -10.43 -23.42
N GLU A 254 -7.93 -11.18 -24.38
CA GLU A 254 -6.79 -10.76 -25.20
C GLU A 254 -7.11 -9.45 -25.95
N ARG A 255 -8.34 -9.31 -26.47
CA ARG A 255 -8.81 -8.08 -27.13
C ARG A 255 -8.83 -6.89 -26.17
N VAL A 256 -9.37 -7.07 -24.96
CA VAL A 256 -9.41 -6.02 -23.92
C VAL A 256 -8.00 -5.62 -23.49
N GLU A 257 -7.13 -6.59 -23.20
CA GLU A 257 -5.74 -6.34 -22.79
C GLU A 257 -4.91 -5.64 -23.88
N ALA A 258 -5.10 -6.02 -25.15
CA ALA A 258 -4.48 -5.31 -26.28
C ALA A 258 -4.97 -3.85 -26.37
N GLY A 259 -6.25 -3.59 -26.08
CA GLY A 259 -6.81 -2.24 -25.99
C GLY A 259 -6.16 -1.41 -24.88
N LEU A 260 -6.02 -1.98 -23.69
CA LEU A 260 -5.37 -1.34 -22.54
C LEU A 260 -3.88 -1.09 -22.78
N ALA A 261 -3.18 -2.01 -23.45
CA ALA A 261 -1.78 -1.82 -23.85
C ALA A 261 -1.62 -0.62 -24.81
N ARG A 262 -2.51 -0.48 -25.80
CA ARG A 262 -2.52 0.69 -26.69
C ARG A 262 -2.82 1.98 -25.94
N ALA A 263 -3.79 1.97 -25.03
CA ALA A 263 -4.11 3.13 -24.20
C ALA A 263 -2.90 3.57 -23.35
N ARG A 264 -2.19 2.62 -22.71
CA ARG A 264 -0.95 2.91 -21.97
C ARG A 264 0.12 3.57 -22.84
N ALA A 265 0.32 3.06 -24.07
CA ALA A 265 1.28 3.63 -25.01
C ALA A 265 0.91 5.08 -25.38
N LEU A 266 -0.35 5.33 -25.74
CA LEU A 266 -0.84 6.66 -26.10
C LEU A 266 -0.72 7.67 -24.94
N ILE A 267 -1.01 7.25 -23.71
CA ILE A 267 -0.85 8.11 -22.53
C ILE A 267 0.64 8.48 -22.35
N ARG A 268 1.55 7.50 -22.48
CA ARG A 268 3.01 7.73 -22.39
C ARG A 268 3.57 8.63 -23.49
N GLU A 269 3.08 8.49 -24.72
CA GLU A 269 3.45 9.40 -25.82
C GLU A 269 2.98 10.84 -25.55
N GLY A 270 1.81 11.02 -24.92
CA GLY A 270 1.26 12.34 -24.59
C GLY A 270 2.11 13.11 -23.59
N THR A 271 2.89 12.41 -22.78
CA THR A 271 3.86 13.00 -21.86
C THR A 271 5.09 13.59 -22.55
N THR A 272 5.37 13.24 -23.82
CA THR A 272 6.61 13.60 -24.53
C THR A 272 6.42 14.56 -25.70
N ASN A 273 5.24 14.60 -26.35
CA ASN A 273 4.95 15.48 -27.48
C ASN A 273 3.69 16.33 -27.25
N TRP A 274 3.87 17.65 -27.16
CA TRP A 274 2.82 18.66 -27.00
C TRP A 274 1.98 18.90 -28.26
N SER A 275 2.52 18.56 -29.45
CA SER A 275 2.14 19.22 -30.71
C SER A 275 0.89 18.70 -31.42
N SER A 276 0.12 17.76 -30.88
CA SER A 276 -0.99 17.15 -31.65
C SER A 276 -2.09 16.53 -30.80
N ILE A 277 -2.74 17.33 -29.96
CA ILE A 277 -4.13 17.07 -29.56
C ILE A 277 -4.95 18.28 -29.97
N SER A 278 -5.43 18.28 -31.22
CA SER A 278 -6.56 19.12 -31.59
C SER A 278 -7.70 18.78 -30.64
N ALA A 279 -8.15 19.76 -29.85
CA ALA A 279 -9.30 19.60 -28.97
C ALA A 279 -10.45 18.98 -29.78
N PRO A 280 -11.13 17.93 -29.27
CA PRO A 280 -12.34 17.47 -29.91
C PRO A 280 -13.29 18.66 -30.05
N VAL A 281 -13.86 18.84 -31.24
CA VAL A 281 -14.89 19.86 -31.49
C VAL A 281 -16.00 19.64 -30.45
N GLY A 282 -16.16 20.60 -29.52
CA GLY A 282 -17.12 20.53 -28.40
C GLY A 282 -16.54 20.26 -27.00
N ALA A 283 -15.23 20.47 -26.75
CA ALA A 283 -14.67 20.36 -25.40
C ALA A 283 -14.96 21.62 -24.55
N ASP A 284 -15.91 21.53 -23.62
CA ASP A 284 -16.27 22.61 -22.69
C ASP A 284 -15.18 22.90 -21.63
N TYR A 285 -14.25 21.97 -21.41
CA TYR A 285 -13.15 22.09 -20.45
C TYR A 285 -11.89 21.35 -20.93
N VAL A 286 -10.73 22.02 -20.86
CA VAL A 286 -9.42 21.44 -21.12
C VAL A 286 -8.56 21.61 -19.86
N PRO A 287 -8.13 20.53 -19.19
CA PRO A 287 -7.23 20.61 -18.05
C PRO A 287 -5.97 21.40 -18.39
N GLN A 288 -5.71 22.48 -17.64
CA GLN A 288 -4.56 23.35 -17.80
C GLN A 288 -4.13 23.94 -16.45
N GLY A 289 -2.86 24.38 -16.37
CA GLY A 289 -2.29 25.01 -15.18
C GLY A 289 -1.76 24.04 -14.13
N ASP A 290 -1.22 24.61 -13.05
CA ASP A 290 -0.41 23.90 -12.05
C ASP A 290 -1.25 23.19 -10.97
N ILE A 291 -2.56 23.10 -11.14
CA ILE A 291 -3.42 22.31 -10.25
C ILE A 291 -3.30 20.81 -10.51
N TYR A 292 -2.75 20.44 -11.67
CA TYR A 292 -2.53 19.06 -12.08
C TYR A 292 -1.07 18.68 -11.99
N ARG A 293 -0.78 17.44 -11.59
CA ARG A 293 0.58 16.87 -11.68
C ARG A 293 1.08 16.82 -13.13
N ASN A 294 0.18 16.49 -14.05
CA ASN A 294 0.42 16.53 -15.49
C ASN A 294 -0.92 16.70 -16.24
N ALA A 295 -1.25 17.95 -16.57
CA ALA A 295 -2.53 18.30 -17.20
C ALA A 295 -2.74 17.60 -18.55
N THR A 296 -1.69 17.51 -19.37
CA THR A 296 -1.74 16.88 -20.70
C THR A 296 -1.97 15.37 -20.61
N ALA A 297 -1.22 14.68 -19.75
CA ALA A 297 -1.39 13.25 -19.53
C ALA A 297 -2.78 12.93 -18.95
N PHE A 298 -3.25 13.77 -18.02
CA PHE A 298 -4.60 13.65 -17.47
C PHE A 298 -5.67 13.80 -18.56
N HIS A 299 -5.62 14.88 -19.33
CA HIS A 299 -6.59 15.13 -20.41
C HIS A 299 -6.59 13.98 -21.43
N ARG A 300 -5.42 13.52 -21.87
CA ARG A 300 -5.32 12.41 -22.83
C ARG A 300 -5.86 11.11 -22.25
N SER A 301 -5.53 10.79 -20.99
CA SER A 301 -6.06 9.61 -20.31
C SER A 301 -7.58 9.70 -20.13
N TYR A 302 -8.12 10.88 -19.86
CA TYR A 302 -9.55 11.12 -19.70
C TYR A 302 -10.31 10.84 -20.99
N LEU A 303 -9.83 11.39 -22.12
CA LEU A 303 -10.45 11.17 -23.43
C LEU A 303 -10.41 9.68 -23.84
N LEU A 304 -9.33 8.97 -23.51
CA LEU A 304 -9.23 7.53 -23.74
C LEU A 304 -10.21 6.74 -22.86
N MET A 305 -10.34 7.11 -21.59
CA MET A 305 -11.32 6.53 -20.69
C MET A 305 -12.75 6.72 -21.23
N GLU A 306 -13.13 7.95 -21.57
CA GLU A 306 -14.46 8.26 -22.14
C GLU A 306 -14.72 7.44 -23.42
N LYS A 307 -13.72 7.29 -24.28
CA LYS A 307 -13.89 6.56 -25.54
C LYS A 307 -13.98 5.03 -25.35
N LEU A 308 -13.22 4.46 -24.42
CA LEU A 308 -12.97 3.01 -24.38
C LEU A 308 -13.58 2.32 -23.17
N PHE A 309 -13.61 2.97 -22.01
CA PHE A 309 -13.77 2.28 -20.75
C PHE A 309 -15.19 1.75 -20.56
N LYS A 310 -15.29 0.48 -20.18
CA LYS A 310 -16.56 -0.23 -19.96
C LYS A 310 -16.57 -0.93 -18.62
N ILE A 311 -17.65 -0.76 -17.87
CA ILE A 311 -17.88 -1.32 -16.54
C ILE A 311 -19.08 -2.24 -16.60
N PHE A 312 -18.89 -3.50 -16.22
CA PHE A 312 -20.00 -4.42 -15.99
C PHE A 312 -20.39 -4.40 -14.52
N ILE A 313 -21.69 -4.34 -14.23
CA ILE A 313 -22.22 -4.38 -12.87
C ILE A 313 -22.88 -5.74 -12.67
N TYR A 314 -22.41 -6.51 -11.68
CA TYR A 314 -23.06 -7.78 -11.32
C TYR A 314 -24.49 -7.53 -10.87
N LYS A 315 -25.42 -8.40 -11.28
CA LYS A 315 -26.87 -8.24 -11.02
C LYS A 315 -27.33 -8.89 -9.72
N GLU A 316 -26.44 -9.62 -9.06
CA GLU A 316 -26.74 -10.37 -7.85
C GLU A 316 -26.86 -9.44 -6.65
N GLY A 317 -27.79 -9.80 -5.75
CA GLY A 317 -28.07 -9.06 -4.52
C GLY A 317 -29.25 -8.12 -4.70
N GLU A 318 -29.99 -7.90 -3.61
CA GLU A 318 -31.19 -7.05 -3.61
C GLU A 318 -30.98 -5.80 -2.74
N PRO A 319 -31.64 -4.68 -3.07
CA PRO A 319 -31.76 -3.54 -2.16
C PRO A 319 -32.39 -3.96 -0.81
N PRO A 320 -32.02 -3.30 0.31
CA PRO A 320 -31.17 -2.11 0.38
C PRO A 320 -29.67 -2.43 0.45
N LEU A 321 -29.26 -3.70 0.56
CA LEU A 321 -27.87 -4.07 0.81
C LEU A 321 -26.98 -3.99 -0.43
N PHE A 322 -27.56 -4.29 -1.59
CA PHE A 322 -26.91 -4.25 -2.89
C PHE A 322 -27.65 -3.27 -3.81
N HIS A 323 -26.95 -2.72 -4.80
CA HIS A 323 -27.50 -1.78 -5.79
C HIS A 323 -28.15 -0.52 -5.18
N ASN A 324 -27.88 -0.24 -3.91
CA ASN A 324 -28.41 0.89 -3.17
C ASN A 324 -27.38 1.38 -2.15
N GLY A 325 -27.43 2.67 -1.82
CA GLY A 325 -26.53 3.30 -0.87
C GLY A 325 -27.09 4.64 -0.38
N PRO A 326 -26.52 5.23 0.68
CA PRO A 326 -26.96 6.51 1.18
C PRO A 326 -26.60 7.61 0.18
N CYS A 327 -27.55 8.47 -0.20
CA CYS A 327 -27.31 9.64 -1.06
C CYS A 327 -27.24 10.96 -0.27
N LYS A 328 -27.26 10.90 1.07
CA LYS A 328 -27.25 12.05 1.97
C LYS A 328 -26.20 11.89 3.07
N SER A 329 -25.86 13.00 3.72
CA SER A 329 -24.84 13.10 4.75
C SER A 329 -23.44 12.69 4.24
N ILE A 330 -22.53 12.37 5.17
CA ILE A 330 -21.10 12.16 4.92
C ILE A 330 -20.77 10.96 4.02
N TYR A 331 -21.65 9.96 3.97
CA TYR A 331 -21.47 8.77 3.13
C TYR A 331 -22.16 8.90 1.76
N SER A 332 -22.70 10.07 1.44
CA SER A 332 -23.57 10.29 0.28
C SER A 332 -22.98 9.86 -1.07
N ILE A 333 -21.66 10.00 -1.24
CA ILE A 333 -21.00 9.68 -2.51
C ILE A 333 -21.10 8.19 -2.85
N GLU A 334 -21.28 7.30 -1.86
CA GLU A 334 -21.50 5.87 -2.08
C GLU A 334 -22.82 5.64 -2.83
N GLY A 335 -23.94 6.17 -2.32
CA GLY A 335 -25.24 6.04 -2.97
C GLY A 335 -25.34 6.84 -4.27
N VAL A 336 -24.76 8.04 -4.33
CA VAL A 336 -24.72 8.85 -5.56
C VAL A 336 -24.02 8.08 -6.68
N PHE A 337 -22.85 7.48 -6.40
CA PHE A 337 -22.14 6.69 -7.41
C PHE A 337 -22.97 5.49 -7.89
N PHE A 338 -23.62 4.77 -6.97
CA PHE A 338 -24.45 3.60 -7.32
C PHE A 338 -25.61 4.02 -8.23
N SER A 339 -26.33 5.09 -7.85
CA SER A 339 -27.46 5.60 -8.62
C SER A 339 -27.05 6.08 -10.02
N LEU A 340 -25.94 6.81 -10.12
CA LEU A 340 -25.43 7.30 -11.41
C LEU A 340 -24.94 6.15 -12.29
N MET A 341 -24.22 5.16 -11.74
CA MET A 341 -23.76 3.99 -12.50
C MET A 341 -24.90 3.12 -13.00
N GLU A 342 -26.01 3.01 -12.27
CA GLU A 342 -27.19 2.26 -12.74
C GLU A 342 -27.86 2.95 -13.94
N GLY A 343 -27.94 4.29 -13.94
CA GLY A 343 -28.52 5.07 -15.03
C GLY A 343 -27.57 5.36 -16.20
N ASP A 344 -26.26 5.17 -16.01
CA ASP A 344 -25.25 5.49 -17.01
C ASP A 344 -25.30 4.52 -18.20
N THR A 345 -25.28 5.07 -19.41
CA THR A 345 -25.26 4.31 -20.67
C THR A 345 -23.92 4.43 -21.40
N HIS A 346 -23.00 5.24 -20.88
CA HIS A 346 -21.75 5.58 -21.56
C HIS A 346 -20.60 4.66 -21.12
N PHE A 347 -20.38 4.52 -19.81
CA PHE A 347 -19.41 3.62 -19.19
C PHE A 347 -19.99 2.26 -18.85
N ARG A 348 -21.29 2.13 -18.54
CA ARG A 348 -21.90 0.83 -18.26
C ARG A 348 -21.99 -0.04 -19.53
N THR A 349 -21.68 -1.34 -19.41
CA THR A 349 -22.00 -2.35 -20.42
C THR A 349 -22.90 -3.45 -19.84
N GLN A 350 -23.77 -4.00 -20.69
CA GLN A 350 -24.57 -5.19 -20.39
C GLN A 350 -23.86 -6.49 -20.82
N ASP A 351 -22.84 -6.37 -21.67
CA ASP A 351 -22.01 -7.50 -22.11
C ASP A 351 -20.75 -7.57 -21.23
N PRO A 352 -20.62 -8.59 -20.37
CA PRO A 352 -19.45 -8.73 -19.53
C PRO A 352 -18.17 -9.06 -20.31
N ASP A 353 -18.23 -9.47 -21.58
CA ASP A 353 -17.06 -9.72 -22.43
C ASP A 353 -16.46 -8.43 -23.03
N GLU A 354 -17.21 -7.33 -23.00
CA GLU A 354 -16.71 -5.99 -23.36
C GLU A 354 -16.16 -5.22 -22.17
N ALA A 355 -16.35 -5.74 -20.95
CA ALA A 355 -16.01 -5.04 -19.72
C ALA A 355 -14.51 -5.00 -19.48
N HIS A 356 -14.02 -3.82 -19.10
CA HIS A 356 -12.66 -3.62 -18.64
C HIS A 356 -12.53 -3.90 -17.15
N VAL A 357 -13.60 -3.63 -16.39
CA VAL A 357 -13.69 -3.88 -14.94
C VAL A 357 -15.10 -4.32 -14.55
N TYR A 358 -15.21 -4.99 -13.40
CA TYR A 358 -16.46 -5.51 -12.86
C TYR A 358 -16.76 -4.89 -11.49
N PHE A 359 -17.93 -4.29 -11.36
CA PHE A 359 -18.37 -3.67 -10.12
C PHE A 359 -19.10 -4.66 -9.20
N LEU A 360 -18.74 -4.66 -7.92
CA LEU A 360 -19.42 -5.37 -6.84
C LEU A 360 -20.33 -4.39 -6.08
N PRO A 361 -21.64 -4.32 -6.38
CA PRO A 361 -22.55 -3.27 -5.92
C PRO A 361 -23.07 -3.47 -4.49
N PHE A 362 -22.25 -3.94 -3.54
CA PHE A 362 -22.67 -4.03 -2.14
C PHE A 362 -22.34 -2.73 -1.39
N SER A 363 -23.27 -2.24 -0.58
CA SER A 363 -23.06 -1.07 0.27
C SER A 363 -22.68 -1.47 1.69
N VAL A 364 -21.48 -1.05 2.12
CA VAL A 364 -21.01 -1.30 3.49
C VAL A 364 -21.89 -0.55 4.48
N VAL A 365 -22.35 0.66 4.13
CA VAL A 365 -23.24 1.46 4.97
C VAL A 365 -24.57 0.74 5.17
N MET A 366 -25.18 0.23 4.08
CA MET A 366 -26.48 -0.43 4.16
C MET A 366 -26.40 -1.78 4.89
N ILE A 367 -25.30 -2.53 4.72
CA ILE A 367 -25.05 -3.75 5.51
C ILE A 367 -25.00 -3.43 7.00
N ILE A 368 -24.30 -2.37 7.40
CA ILE A 368 -24.23 -1.95 8.80
C ILE A 368 -25.60 -1.50 9.29
N HIS A 369 -26.27 -0.61 8.56
CA HIS A 369 -27.55 -0.06 8.97
C HIS A 369 -28.64 -1.12 9.16
N HIS A 370 -28.71 -2.11 8.28
CA HIS A 370 -29.82 -3.07 8.26
C HIS A 370 -29.53 -4.39 8.98
N LEU A 371 -28.26 -4.81 9.09
CA LEU A 371 -27.93 -6.14 9.61
C LEU A 371 -27.11 -6.11 10.91
N PHE A 372 -26.53 -4.98 11.30
CA PHE A 372 -25.79 -4.92 12.56
C PHE A 372 -26.72 -4.66 13.74
N ASP A 373 -26.70 -5.61 14.68
CA ASP A 373 -27.33 -5.40 15.99
C ASP A 373 -26.56 -4.30 16.75
N PRO A 374 -27.25 -3.25 17.23
CA PRO A 374 -26.61 -2.09 17.85
C PRO A 374 -25.88 -2.43 19.16
N ILE A 375 -26.27 -3.51 19.84
CA ILE A 375 -25.73 -3.95 21.13
C ILE A 375 -24.68 -5.04 20.93
N VAL A 376 -24.99 -6.10 20.17
CA VAL A 376 -24.09 -7.24 19.96
C VAL A 376 -22.91 -6.84 19.08
N ARG A 377 -23.13 -5.97 18.09
CA ARG A 377 -22.14 -5.49 17.12
C ARG A 377 -21.34 -6.63 16.48
N ASP A 378 -22.03 -7.70 16.09
CA ASP A 378 -21.38 -8.89 15.53
C ASP A 378 -20.71 -8.58 14.19
N LYS A 379 -19.38 -8.50 14.24
CA LYS A 379 -18.54 -8.18 13.08
C LYS A 379 -18.52 -9.32 12.04
N TYR A 380 -19.01 -10.51 12.37
CA TYR A 380 -19.13 -11.62 11.43
C TYR A 380 -20.25 -11.42 10.40
N VAL A 381 -21.25 -10.58 10.67
CA VAL A 381 -22.30 -10.23 9.70
C VAL A 381 -21.67 -9.73 8.39
N MET A 382 -20.72 -8.80 8.47
CA MET A 382 -19.99 -8.29 7.32
C MET A 382 -19.21 -9.39 6.58
N LYS A 383 -18.59 -10.31 7.32
CA LYS A 383 -17.88 -11.46 6.74
C LYS A 383 -18.83 -12.30 5.91
N HIS A 384 -19.97 -12.69 6.47
CA HIS A 384 -20.91 -13.59 5.82
C HIS A 384 -21.47 -12.97 4.54
N VAL A 385 -21.99 -11.74 4.61
CA VAL A 385 -22.58 -11.06 3.45
C VAL A 385 -21.58 -10.92 2.30
N VAL A 386 -20.38 -10.38 2.56
CA VAL A 386 -19.39 -10.14 1.49
C VAL A 386 -18.78 -11.44 0.97
N SER A 387 -18.47 -12.40 1.85
CA SER A 387 -17.87 -13.68 1.43
C SER A 387 -18.86 -14.53 0.63
N ASP A 388 -20.11 -14.59 1.05
CA ASP A 388 -21.15 -15.34 0.35
C ASP A 388 -21.47 -14.67 -0.99
N TYR A 389 -21.51 -13.34 -1.05
CA TYR A 389 -21.67 -12.61 -2.30
C TYR A 389 -20.57 -12.95 -3.32
N VAL A 390 -19.30 -12.80 -2.93
CA VAL A 390 -18.17 -13.13 -3.80
C VAL A 390 -18.21 -14.61 -4.22
N LYS A 391 -18.63 -15.51 -3.32
CA LYS A 391 -18.79 -16.93 -3.63
C LYS A 391 -19.84 -17.13 -4.73
N VAL A 392 -21.00 -16.47 -4.65
CA VAL A 392 -22.02 -16.51 -5.73
C VAL A 392 -21.44 -16.01 -7.05
N ILE A 393 -20.78 -14.85 -7.03
CA ILE A 393 -20.17 -14.27 -8.24
C ILE A 393 -19.14 -15.21 -8.86
N SER A 394 -18.22 -15.75 -8.06
CA SER A 394 -17.16 -16.64 -8.52
C SER A 394 -17.64 -17.98 -9.05
N GLN A 395 -18.81 -18.45 -8.60
CA GLN A 395 -19.41 -19.70 -9.08
C GLN A 395 -20.25 -19.47 -10.35
N LYS A 396 -20.89 -18.31 -10.46
CA LYS A 396 -21.78 -17.98 -11.58
C LYS A 396 -21.05 -17.43 -12.80
N TYR A 397 -19.98 -16.66 -12.60
CA TYR A 397 -19.26 -15.97 -13.68
C TYR A 397 -17.79 -16.36 -13.76
N ARG A 398 -17.29 -16.53 -15.00
CA ARG A 398 -15.88 -16.84 -15.27
C ARG A 398 -14.92 -15.72 -14.86
N TYR A 399 -15.38 -14.46 -14.91
CA TYR A 399 -14.54 -13.26 -14.82
C TYR A 399 -13.83 -13.10 -13.47
N TRP A 400 -14.47 -13.46 -12.35
CA TRP A 400 -13.79 -13.44 -11.06
C TRP A 400 -12.58 -14.38 -11.03
N ASN A 401 -12.75 -15.60 -11.53
CA ASN A 401 -11.70 -16.62 -11.48
C ASN A 401 -10.59 -16.39 -12.50
N ARG A 402 -10.85 -15.66 -13.60
CA ARG A 402 -9.84 -15.37 -14.63
C ARG A 402 -8.75 -14.44 -14.10
N SER A 403 -9.12 -13.47 -13.26
CA SER A 403 -8.24 -12.44 -12.74
C SER A 403 -7.95 -12.57 -11.24
N LEU A 404 -8.57 -13.56 -10.59
CA LEU A 404 -8.62 -13.67 -9.12
C LEU A 404 -9.07 -12.35 -8.46
N GLY A 405 -10.04 -11.68 -9.07
CA GLY A 405 -10.59 -10.42 -8.60
C GLY A 405 -9.81 -9.16 -8.99
N ALA A 406 -8.73 -9.25 -9.77
CA ALA A 406 -7.85 -8.09 -10.04
C ALA A 406 -8.48 -7.00 -10.95
N ASP A 407 -9.46 -7.36 -11.79
CA ASP A 407 -10.29 -6.43 -12.57
C ASP A 407 -11.65 -6.13 -11.90
N HIS A 408 -11.80 -6.50 -10.63
CA HIS A 408 -13.00 -6.22 -9.83
C HIS A 408 -12.80 -5.01 -8.93
N PHE A 409 -13.88 -4.28 -8.69
CA PHE A 409 -13.84 -3.18 -7.74
C PHE A 409 -15.06 -3.09 -6.83
N MET A 410 -14.84 -2.48 -5.67
CA MET A 410 -15.88 -2.07 -4.73
C MET A 410 -15.66 -0.61 -4.33
N LEU A 411 -16.72 0.05 -3.88
CA LEU A 411 -16.68 1.43 -3.42
C LEU A 411 -17.31 1.52 -2.04
N SER A 412 -16.62 2.18 -1.10
CA SER A 412 -17.25 2.54 0.16
C SER A 412 -16.71 3.83 0.79
N CYS A 413 -17.62 4.58 1.40
CA CYS A 413 -17.25 5.74 2.22
C CYS A 413 -17.39 5.54 3.73
N HIS A 414 -17.86 4.38 4.16
CA HIS A 414 -17.87 4.02 5.57
C HIS A 414 -16.44 3.70 6.07
N ASP A 415 -16.19 3.97 7.35
CA ASP A 415 -14.92 3.62 8.03
C ASP A 415 -14.60 2.11 7.97
N TRP A 416 -15.61 1.26 7.80
CA TRP A 416 -15.47 -0.20 7.69
C TRP A 416 -15.25 -0.68 6.26
N GLY A 417 -15.16 0.20 5.27
CA GLY A 417 -14.84 -0.16 3.88
C GLY A 417 -13.60 -1.06 3.76
N PRO A 418 -12.44 -0.70 4.36
CA PRO A 418 -11.27 -1.58 4.38
C PRO A 418 -11.56 -2.94 5.03
N ARG A 419 -12.32 -2.95 6.13
CA ARG A 419 -12.66 -4.16 6.87
C ARG A 419 -13.63 -5.07 6.11
N ALA A 420 -14.56 -4.52 5.35
CA ALA A 420 -15.52 -5.30 4.56
C ALA A 420 -14.80 -6.21 3.57
N THR A 421 -13.71 -5.72 2.96
CA THR A 421 -12.90 -6.50 2.03
C THR A 421 -11.97 -7.50 2.70
N TRP A 422 -11.65 -7.31 3.99
CA TRP A 422 -10.71 -8.14 4.76
C TRP A 422 -11.08 -9.62 4.54
N TYR A 423 -12.30 -10.03 4.86
CA TYR A 423 -12.76 -11.43 4.87
C TYR A 423 -12.60 -12.26 3.59
N VAL A 424 -12.36 -11.63 2.44
CA VAL A 424 -12.11 -12.30 1.17
C VAL A 424 -10.70 -11.89 0.68
N PRO A 425 -9.67 -12.76 0.79
CA PRO A 425 -8.29 -12.38 0.47
C PRO A 425 -8.10 -11.79 -0.93
N GLN A 426 -8.75 -12.34 -1.95
CA GLN A 426 -8.71 -11.83 -3.32
C GLN A 426 -9.29 -10.42 -3.42
N LEU A 427 -10.41 -10.15 -2.75
CA LEU A 427 -11.03 -8.82 -2.70
C LEU A 427 -10.14 -7.80 -1.97
N TYR A 428 -9.42 -8.23 -0.94
CA TYR A 428 -8.53 -7.37 -0.18
C TYR A 428 -7.24 -7.02 -0.96
N TYR A 429 -6.57 -8.05 -1.50
CA TYR A 429 -5.23 -7.93 -2.08
C TYR A 429 -5.20 -7.63 -3.57
N ASN A 430 -6.18 -8.12 -4.34
CA ASN A 430 -6.14 -8.06 -5.80
C ASN A 430 -7.11 -7.00 -6.33
N SER A 431 -8.34 -6.97 -5.83
CA SER A 431 -9.39 -6.06 -6.31
C SER A 431 -9.10 -4.60 -6.01
N ILE A 432 -9.62 -3.72 -6.86
CA ILE A 432 -9.55 -2.27 -6.72
C ILE A 432 -10.53 -1.84 -5.63
N ARG A 433 -10.05 -1.17 -4.57
CA ARG A 433 -10.92 -0.63 -3.52
C ARG A 433 -10.99 0.88 -3.65
N LEU A 434 -12.18 1.41 -3.83
CA LEU A 434 -12.43 2.85 -3.78
C LEU A 434 -12.91 3.19 -2.37
N LEU A 435 -12.11 3.96 -1.64
CA LEU A 435 -12.32 4.18 -0.21
C LEU A 435 -12.25 5.67 0.11
N CYS A 436 -13.25 6.19 0.84
CA CYS A 436 -13.08 7.49 1.50
C CYS A 436 -11.96 7.39 2.57
N ASN A 437 -11.96 6.30 3.34
CA ASN A 437 -10.93 5.99 4.33
C ASN A 437 -9.64 5.43 3.67
N ALA A 438 -8.85 6.32 3.05
CA ALA A 438 -7.65 5.96 2.29
C ALA A 438 -6.37 6.05 3.14
N ASN A 439 -6.25 5.19 4.14
CA ASN A 439 -5.14 5.21 5.11
C ASN A 439 -4.05 4.17 4.77
N THR A 440 -2.85 4.61 4.40
CA THR A 440 -1.76 3.67 4.04
C THR A 440 -1.26 2.83 5.22
N SER A 441 -1.47 3.28 6.46
CA SER A 441 -1.16 2.48 7.65
C SER A 441 -2.15 1.32 7.88
N GLU A 442 -3.28 1.33 7.18
CA GLU A 442 -4.32 0.29 7.21
C GLU A 442 -4.36 -0.53 5.92
N CYS A 443 -3.20 -0.64 5.27
CA CYS A 443 -2.99 -1.38 4.03
C CYS A 443 -3.78 -0.84 2.82
N PHE A 444 -4.13 0.44 2.81
CA PHE A 444 -4.49 1.13 1.57
C PHE A 444 -3.26 1.21 0.66
N ASN A 445 -3.36 0.72 -0.57
CA ASN A 445 -2.28 0.73 -1.54
C ASN A 445 -2.63 1.67 -2.71
N PRO A 446 -2.03 2.87 -2.82
CA PRO A 446 -2.41 3.85 -3.85
C PRO A 446 -2.19 3.38 -5.30
N ARG A 447 -1.36 2.34 -5.53
CA ARG A 447 -1.17 1.74 -6.86
C ARG A 447 -2.35 0.87 -7.30
N LYS A 448 -3.10 0.31 -6.34
CA LYS A 448 -4.22 -0.64 -6.54
C LYS A 448 -5.58 -0.07 -6.14
N ASP A 449 -5.61 0.72 -5.08
CA ASP A 449 -6.80 1.33 -4.49
C ASP A 449 -6.88 2.80 -4.91
N ALA A 450 -8.08 3.39 -4.82
CA ALA A 450 -8.32 4.79 -5.11
C ALA A 450 -8.97 5.50 -3.92
N SER A 451 -8.48 6.70 -3.61
CA SER A 451 -9.10 7.57 -2.62
C SER A 451 -10.22 8.36 -3.27
N ILE A 452 -11.39 8.38 -2.64
CA ILE A 452 -12.56 9.14 -3.09
C ILE A 452 -12.95 10.18 -2.04
N PRO A 453 -13.54 11.32 -2.43
CA PRO A 453 -13.87 12.37 -1.48
C PRO A 453 -15.05 11.99 -0.60
N GLU A 454 -14.92 12.26 0.70
CA GLU A 454 -16.06 12.26 1.61
C GLU A 454 -16.83 13.57 1.41
N ILE A 455 -18.08 13.49 0.95
CA ILE A 455 -18.91 14.66 0.66
C ILE A 455 -20.13 14.62 1.56
N ASN A 456 -20.35 15.68 2.32
CA ASN A 456 -21.53 15.84 3.16
C ASN A 456 -22.65 16.53 2.37
N LEU A 457 -23.50 15.75 1.69
CA LEU A 457 -24.68 16.27 1.00
C LEU A 457 -25.87 16.26 1.95
N ILE A 458 -26.23 17.40 2.52
CA ILE A 458 -27.30 17.49 3.53
C ILE A 458 -28.66 17.07 2.92
N ASP A 459 -28.95 17.61 1.75
CA ASP A 459 -30.18 17.47 0.97
C ASP A 459 -30.02 16.56 -0.26
N GLY A 460 -28.78 16.14 -0.56
CA GLY A 460 -28.46 15.26 -1.70
C GLY A 460 -27.98 16.01 -2.94
N GLU A 461 -27.86 17.34 -2.88
CA GLU A 461 -27.40 18.19 -3.97
C GLU A 461 -26.23 19.08 -3.55
N THR A 462 -25.47 19.59 -4.52
CA THR A 462 -24.38 20.56 -4.27
C THR A 462 -24.80 22.01 -4.58
N ILE A 463 -26.06 22.24 -4.93
CA ILE A 463 -26.57 23.56 -5.32
C ILE A 463 -26.49 24.50 -4.11
N GLY A 464 -25.87 25.67 -4.29
CA GLY A 464 -25.72 26.68 -3.23
C GLY A 464 -24.59 26.41 -2.22
N LEU A 465 -23.93 25.25 -2.28
CA LEU A 465 -22.78 24.94 -1.41
C LEU A 465 -21.49 25.64 -1.88
N THR A 466 -21.37 25.90 -3.19
CA THR A 466 -20.18 26.49 -3.79
C THR A 466 -20.15 28.02 -3.72
N GLY A 467 -18.94 28.56 -3.69
CA GLY A 467 -18.65 29.98 -3.76
C GLY A 467 -18.03 30.52 -2.49
N GLY A 468 -17.15 31.50 -2.64
CA GLY A 468 -16.43 32.11 -1.54
C GLY A 468 -16.32 33.62 -1.64
N LEU A 469 -15.84 34.24 -0.57
CA LEU A 469 -15.53 35.66 -0.58
C LEU A 469 -14.18 35.91 -1.27
N PRO A 470 -13.99 37.07 -1.92
CA PRO A 470 -12.69 37.46 -2.46
C PRO A 470 -11.65 37.58 -1.33
N PRO A 471 -10.34 37.44 -1.64
CA PRO A 471 -9.27 37.50 -0.64
C PRO A 471 -9.37 38.66 0.35
N SER A 472 -9.81 39.84 -0.11
CA SER A 472 -9.93 41.07 0.69
C SER A 472 -11.06 41.06 1.71
N LYS A 473 -12.07 40.19 1.53
CA LYS A 473 -13.23 40.06 2.43
C LYS A 473 -13.10 38.88 3.41
N ARG A 474 -11.99 38.13 3.36
CA ARG A 474 -11.70 37.02 4.27
C ARG A 474 -10.97 37.52 5.51
N THR A 475 -11.73 37.88 6.54
CA THR A 475 -11.26 38.53 7.76
C THR A 475 -10.71 37.56 8.81
N ILE A 476 -11.06 36.27 8.74
CA ILE A 476 -10.60 35.25 9.69
C ILE A 476 -9.34 34.59 9.12
N LEU A 477 -8.26 34.48 9.91
CA LEU A 477 -7.04 33.81 9.43
C LEU A 477 -7.29 32.32 9.24
N ALA A 478 -7.73 31.63 10.28
CA ALA A 478 -7.99 30.19 10.22
C ALA A 478 -9.25 29.81 10.99
N PHE A 479 -9.99 28.81 10.50
CA PHE A 479 -11.22 28.36 11.14
C PHE A 479 -11.32 26.84 11.24
N PHE A 480 -11.89 26.39 12.36
CA PHE A 480 -12.35 25.03 12.59
C PHE A 480 -13.60 25.02 13.46
N ALA A 481 -14.58 24.17 13.13
CA ALA A 481 -15.60 23.75 14.07
C ALA A 481 -15.85 22.23 14.02
N GLY A 482 -15.90 21.60 15.18
CA GLY A 482 -16.24 20.18 15.30
C GLY A 482 -15.89 19.58 16.66
N GLY A 483 -16.72 18.63 17.10
CA GLY A 483 -16.59 17.95 18.38
C GLY A 483 -15.30 17.14 18.54
N LEU A 484 -15.04 16.73 19.79
CA LEU A 484 -13.97 15.79 20.18
C LEU A 484 -14.13 14.47 19.43
N HIS A 485 -13.29 14.26 18.43
CA HIS A 485 -13.37 13.11 17.53
C HIS A 485 -11.98 12.75 17.00
N GLY A 486 -11.60 11.48 17.07
CA GLY A 486 -10.27 11.04 16.68
C GLY A 486 -9.14 11.52 17.60
N ARG A 487 -7.89 11.31 17.17
CA ARG A 487 -6.68 11.59 17.98
C ARG A 487 -6.13 13.00 17.80
N ILE A 488 -6.43 13.66 16.68
CA ILE A 488 -5.85 14.96 16.32
C ILE A 488 -6.67 16.12 16.90
N ARG A 489 -8.01 16.02 16.87
CA ARG A 489 -8.89 17.10 17.35
C ARG A 489 -8.72 17.45 18.83
N PRO A 490 -8.49 16.50 19.75
CA PRO A 490 -8.18 16.85 21.14
C PRO A 490 -6.99 17.80 21.26
N ALA A 491 -5.91 17.56 20.52
CA ALA A 491 -4.74 18.45 20.51
C ALA A 491 -5.06 19.83 19.92
N LEU A 492 -5.84 19.88 18.82
CA LEU A 492 -6.28 21.13 18.21
C LEU A 492 -7.16 21.96 19.15
N LEU A 493 -8.18 21.34 19.75
CA LEU A 493 -9.11 21.98 20.69
C LEU A 493 -8.37 22.41 21.96
N GLN A 494 -7.51 21.56 22.52
CA GLN A 494 -6.72 21.90 23.69
C GLN A 494 -5.85 23.14 23.45
N HIS A 495 -5.28 23.30 22.26
CA HIS A 495 -4.39 24.42 21.98
C HIS A 495 -5.12 25.69 21.55
N TRP A 496 -6.16 25.59 20.72
CA TRP A 496 -6.74 26.74 20.02
C TRP A 496 -8.19 27.07 20.38
N LYS A 497 -8.95 26.17 21.01
CA LYS A 497 -10.38 26.39 21.30
C LYS A 497 -10.58 27.70 22.07
N GLU A 498 -11.26 28.65 21.45
CA GLU A 498 -11.60 29.97 22.04
C GLU A 498 -10.40 30.73 22.63
N LYS A 499 -9.20 30.54 22.07
CA LYS A 499 -7.95 31.14 22.59
C LYS A 499 -7.34 32.23 21.72
N ASP A 500 -7.81 32.42 20.49
CA ASP A 500 -7.28 33.41 19.55
C ASP A 500 -8.38 33.98 18.64
N GLU A 501 -8.38 35.29 18.42
CA GLU A 501 -9.42 35.96 17.61
C GLU A 501 -9.26 35.68 16.10
N GLN A 502 -8.03 35.40 15.64
CA GLN A 502 -7.72 35.17 14.23
C GLN A 502 -7.75 33.67 13.88
N VAL A 503 -7.36 32.80 14.82
CA VAL A 503 -7.46 31.35 14.69
C VAL A 503 -8.67 30.85 15.49
N GLN A 504 -9.82 30.84 14.83
CA GLN A 504 -11.10 30.56 15.45
C GLN A 504 -11.40 29.06 15.44
N VAL A 505 -11.34 28.45 16.62
CA VAL A 505 -11.55 27.01 16.81
C VAL A 505 -12.69 26.80 17.80
N TYR A 506 -13.71 26.07 17.37
CA TYR A 506 -14.88 25.75 18.17
C TYR A 506 -15.11 24.24 18.25
N GLU A 507 -15.57 23.76 19.40
CA GLU A 507 -16.06 22.38 19.53
C GLU A 507 -17.49 22.27 18.99
N THR A 508 -18.35 23.18 19.46
CA THR A 508 -19.72 23.41 18.98
C THR A 508 -19.84 24.90 18.68
N LEU A 509 -20.45 25.25 17.56
CA LEU A 509 -20.66 26.66 17.22
C LEU A 509 -21.68 27.31 18.16
N PRO A 510 -21.40 28.52 18.69
CA PRO A 510 -22.37 29.34 19.39
C PRO A 510 -23.64 29.62 18.55
N GLU A 511 -24.77 29.81 19.23
CA GLU A 511 -26.02 30.24 18.59
C GLU A 511 -25.84 31.56 17.82
N GLY A 512 -26.48 31.65 16.65
CA GLY A 512 -26.41 32.83 15.78
C GLY A 512 -25.20 32.87 14.83
N LEU A 513 -24.25 31.93 14.96
CA LEU A 513 -23.14 31.79 14.00
C LEU A 513 -23.44 30.73 12.93
N SER A 514 -23.11 31.07 11.69
CA SER A 514 -23.31 30.21 10.52
C SER A 514 -22.00 29.54 10.11
N TYR A 515 -21.97 28.20 10.15
CA TYR A 515 -20.79 27.41 9.76
C TYR A 515 -20.32 27.72 8.33
N PRO A 516 -21.19 27.71 7.29
CA PRO A 516 -20.78 28.05 5.93
C PRO A 516 -20.23 29.48 5.82
N ASP A 517 -20.81 30.44 6.53
CA ASP A 517 -20.37 31.83 6.47
C ASP A 517 -19.00 32.03 7.10
N LEU A 518 -18.72 31.34 8.21
CA LEU A 518 -17.39 31.37 8.84
C LEU A 518 -16.35 30.78 7.91
N MET A 519 -16.60 29.63 7.28
CA MET A 519 -15.68 29.06 6.28
C MET A 519 -15.43 30.01 5.11
N LYS A 520 -16.48 30.67 4.59
CA LYS A 520 -16.36 31.65 3.49
C LYS A 520 -15.60 32.92 3.90
N LYS A 521 -15.63 33.31 5.18
CA LYS A 521 -14.87 34.44 5.76
C LYS A 521 -13.44 34.07 6.14
N SER A 522 -13.08 32.80 6.15
CA SER A 522 -11.74 32.34 6.53
C SER A 522 -10.79 32.25 5.35
N LYS A 523 -9.52 32.62 5.57
CA LYS A 523 -8.45 32.38 4.60
C LYS A 523 -8.10 30.88 4.53
N TYR A 524 -7.94 30.28 5.70
CA TYR A 524 -7.53 28.89 5.86
C TYR A 524 -8.58 28.08 6.63
N CYS A 525 -8.92 26.89 6.14
CA CYS A 525 -9.87 26.01 6.80
C CYS A 525 -9.13 24.78 7.32
N ILE A 526 -9.14 24.59 8.64
CA ILE A 526 -8.37 23.52 9.27
C ILE A 526 -9.13 22.21 9.12
N CYS A 527 -8.48 21.21 8.52
CA CYS A 527 -9.04 19.91 8.20
C CYS A 527 -8.27 18.81 8.94
N PRO A 528 -8.47 18.65 10.27
CA PRO A 528 -7.87 17.56 11.01
C PRO A 528 -8.62 16.25 10.74
N SER A 529 -7.88 15.15 10.58
CA SER A 529 -8.47 13.81 10.51
C SER A 529 -9.31 13.50 11.77
N GLY A 530 -10.37 12.72 11.58
CA GLY A 530 -11.26 12.23 12.63
C GLY A 530 -10.77 10.93 13.26
N HIS A 531 -11.71 10.03 13.60
CA HIS A 531 -11.40 8.64 13.94
C HIS A 531 -10.68 7.98 12.76
N GLU A 532 -11.16 8.26 11.55
CA GLU A 532 -10.51 7.93 10.29
C GLU A 532 -9.78 9.13 9.68
N VAL A 533 -9.00 8.84 8.64
CA VAL A 533 -8.21 9.87 7.94
C VAL A 533 -9.06 10.82 7.11
N ALA A 534 -10.23 10.37 6.63
CA ALA A 534 -11.16 11.16 5.82
C ALA A 534 -11.88 12.24 6.63
N SER A 535 -12.22 13.35 5.97
CA SER A 535 -13.12 14.34 6.54
C SER A 535 -13.90 15.09 5.46
N PRO A 536 -15.22 15.31 5.61
CA PRO A 536 -15.99 16.11 4.66
C PRO A 536 -15.52 17.56 4.61
N ARG A 537 -14.84 18.02 5.68
CA ARG A 537 -14.30 19.38 5.80
C ARG A 537 -13.34 19.76 4.69
N ILE A 538 -12.64 18.80 4.10
CA ILE A 538 -11.74 19.07 2.98
C ILE A 538 -12.55 19.57 1.77
N VAL A 539 -13.66 18.90 1.48
CA VAL A 539 -14.55 19.28 0.37
C VAL A 539 -15.33 20.54 0.71
N GLU A 540 -15.82 20.68 1.95
CA GLU A 540 -16.47 21.91 2.42
C GLU A 540 -15.54 23.14 2.30
N ALA A 541 -14.24 22.98 2.59
CA ALA A 541 -13.25 24.04 2.40
C ALA A 541 -13.08 24.41 0.92
N ILE A 542 -13.03 23.41 0.03
CA ILE A 542 -12.97 23.64 -1.42
C ILE A 542 -14.23 24.36 -1.92
N TYR A 543 -15.41 23.98 -1.44
CA TYR A 543 -16.68 24.64 -1.77
C TYR A 543 -16.74 26.09 -1.31
N ALA A 544 -16.22 26.37 -0.11
CA ALA A 544 -16.11 27.73 0.43
C ALA A 544 -14.95 28.56 -0.18
N GLU A 545 -14.21 28.02 -1.15
CA GLU A 545 -12.97 28.59 -1.71
C GLU A 545 -11.94 28.95 -0.62
N CYS A 546 -11.94 28.20 0.48
CA CYS A 546 -11.08 28.37 1.65
C CYS A 546 -9.88 27.43 1.51
N VAL A 547 -8.65 27.92 1.67
CA VAL A 547 -7.45 27.09 1.48
C VAL A 547 -7.40 25.99 2.54
N PRO A 548 -7.46 24.69 2.17
CA PRO A 548 -7.47 23.60 3.14
C PRO A 548 -6.12 23.48 3.86
N VAL A 549 -6.16 23.39 5.20
CA VAL A 549 -5.00 23.09 6.04
C VAL A 549 -5.16 21.65 6.55
N LEU A 550 -4.46 20.73 5.90
CA LEU A 550 -4.57 19.31 6.11
C LEU A 550 -3.71 18.89 7.31
N ILE A 551 -4.35 18.34 8.34
CA ILE A 551 -3.67 17.78 9.52
C ILE A 551 -4.04 16.30 9.61
N SER A 552 -3.26 15.47 8.93
CA SER A 552 -3.49 14.04 8.81
C SER A 552 -2.17 13.27 8.78
N GLN A 553 -2.23 11.98 9.12
CA GLN A 553 -1.12 11.04 8.97
C GLN A 553 -1.55 9.94 8.01
N HIS A 554 -0.67 9.56 7.07
CA HIS A 554 -0.87 8.43 6.16
C HIS A 554 -2.11 8.52 5.25
N TYR A 555 -2.75 9.68 5.14
CA TYR A 555 -3.91 9.87 4.28
C TYR A 555 -3.50 10.07 2.82
N VAL A 556 -4.04 9.26 1.93
CA VAL A 556 -3.98 9.53 0.48
C VAL A 556 -5.17 10.39 0.11
N LEU A 557 -4.92 11.63 -0.32
CA LEU A 557 -5.99 12.57 -0.65
C LEU A 557 -6.72 12.15 -1.93
N PRO A 558 -8.03 12.47 -2.06
CA PRO A 558 -8.79 12.16 -3.26
C PRO A 558 -8.14 12.71 -4.52
N PHE A 559 -8.15 11.91 -5.59
CA PHE A 559 -7.62 12.28 -6.91
C PHE A 559 -6.13 12.68 -6.92
N SER A 560 -5.34 12.22 -5.96
CA SER A 560 -3.90 12.52 -5.88
C SER A 560 -3.08 12.05 -7.08
N ASP A 561 -3.61 11.13 -7.91
CA ASP A 561 -2.96 10.72 -9.16
C ASP A 561 -2.91 11.85 -10.19
N VAL A 562 -3.87 12.78 -10.13
CA VAL A 562 -4.05 13.84 -11.12
C VAL A 562 -3.90 15.24 -10.53
N LEU A 563 -4.42 15.49 -9.32
CA LEU A 563 -4.33 16.79 -8.66
C LEU A 563 -3.04 16.93 -7.87
N ASP A 564 -2.37 18.07 -8.01
CA ASP A 564 -1.27 18.48 -7.16
C ASP A 564 -1.80 19.24 -5.93
N TRP A 565 -2.14 18.51 -4.87
CA TRP A 565 -2.62 19.08 -3.62
C TRP A 565 -1.67 20.13 -3.01
N GLY A 566 -0.36 20.04 -3.26
CA GLY A 566 0.63 21.00 -2.75
C GLY A 566 0.48 22.40 -3.36
N SER A 567 -0.20 22.52 -4.51
CA SER A 567 -0.38 23.78 -5.22
C SER A 567 -1.55 24.62 -4.70
N PHE A 568 -2.48 24.02 -3.94
CA PHE A 568 -3.72 24.64 -3.45
C PHE A 568 -4.11 24.30 -2.00
N SER A 569 -3.29 23.54 -1.27
CA SER A 569 -3.50 23.21 0.15
C SER A 569 -2.20 23.33 0.96
N ILE A 570 -2.33 23.29 2.28
CA ILE A 570 -1.19 23.34 3.21
C ILE A 570 -1.23 22.09 4.08
N GLN A 571 -0.13 21.35 4.13
CA GLN A 571 0.00 20.20 5.03
C GLN A 571 0.73 20.60 6.30
N VAL A 572 0.14 20.30 7.46
CA VAL A 572 0.71 20.60 8.78
C VAL A 572 0.77 19.30 9.59
N SER A 573 1.93 19.01 10.17
CA SER A 573 2.09 17.83 11.02
C SER A 573 1.34 18.02 12.36
N VAL A 574 0.94 16.93 13.00
CA VAL A 574 0.22 16.99 14.29
C VAL A 574 1.02 17.72 15.37
N ASN A 575 2.35 17.58 15.36
CA ASN A 575 3.24 18.22 16.34
C ASN A 575 3.35 19.75 16.13
N GLU A 576 3.01 20.23 14.93
CA GLU A 576 3.04 21.65 14.56
C GLU A 576 1.71 22.37 14.80
N ILE A 577 0.70 21.69 15.37
CA ILE A 577 -0.58 22.31 15.77
C ILE A 577 -0.34 23.59 16.60
N PRO A 578 0.54 23.62 17.61
CA PRO A 578 0.85 24.85 18.36
C PRO A 578 1.37 26.01 17.51
N ASN A 579 2.02 25.70 16.38
CA ASN A 579 2.65 26.69 15.50
C ASN A 579 1.75 27.14 14.35
N LEU A 580 0.48 26.69 14.29
CA LEU A 580 -0.44 26.97 13.18
C LEU A 580 -0.50 28.45 12.79
N LYS A 581 -0.72 29.35 13.75
CA LYS A 581 -0.78 30.80 13.48
C LYS A 581 0.52 31.31 12.85
N LYS A 582 1.68 30.90 13.37
CA LYS A 582 3.00 31.28 12.85
C LYS A 582 3.20 30.78 11.43
N ILE A 583 2.85 29.52 11.16
CA ILE A 583 2.96 28.92 9.83
C ILE A 583 2.09 29.68 8.82
N LEU A 584 0.82 29.91 9.16
CA LEU A 584 -0.16 30.53 8.25
C LEU A 584 0.13 32.02 7.99
N LEU A 585 0.62 32.76 9.00
CA LEU A 585 1.08 34.14 8.82
C LEU A 585 2.40 34.23 8.05
N GLY A 586 3.23 33.19 8.09
CA GLY A 586 4.48 33.11 7.33
C GLY A 586 4.28 32.90 5.83
N ILE A 587 3.05 32.64 5.37
CA ILE A 587 2.73 32.47 3.94
C ILE A 587 2.56 33.86 3.30
N PRO A 588 3.36 34.18 2.26
CA PRO A 588 3.21 35.44 1.54
C PRO A 588 1.81 35.61 0.95
N GLN A 589 1.30 36.85 0.95
CA GLN A 589 -0.07 37.15 0.52
C GLN A 589 -0.31 36.79 -0.96
N ASP A 590 0.69 36.94 -1.83
CA ASP A 590 0.62 36.55 -3.24
C ASP A 590 0.50 35.03 -3.40
N ARG A 591 1.23 34.26 -2.58
CA ARG A 591 1.12 32.80 -2.53
C ARG A 591 -0.27 32.37 -2.05
N TYR A 592 -0.82 33.03 -1.02
CA TYR A 592 -2.18 32.76 -0.56
C TYR A 592 -3.22 33.01 -1.65
N ILE A 593 -3.15 34.14 -2.36
CA ILE A 593 -4.10 34.47 -3.45
C ILE A 593 -4.05 33.39 -4.54
N ARG A 594 -2.85 32.98 -4.97
CA ARG A 594 -2.68 31.88 -5.95
C ARG A 594 -3.29 30.57 -5.45
N MET A 595 -3.07 30.20 -4.19
CA MET A 595 -3.68 28.98 -3.63
C MET A 595 -5.21 29.09 -3.64
N GLN A 596 -5.79 30.21 -3.23
CA GLN A 596 -7.24 30.42 -3.22
C GLN A 596 -7.85 30.32 -4.64
N GLU A 597 -7.21 30.94 -5.63
CA GLU A 597 -7.63 30.83 -7.04
C GLU A 597 -7.59 29.38 -7.52
N ARG A 598 -6.56 28.63 -7.15
CA ARG A 598 -6.45 27.20 -7.49
C ARG A 598 -7.49 26.35 -6.77
N VAL A 599 -7.84 26.65 -5.51
CA VAL A 599 -8.97 26.01 -4.81
C VAL A 599 -10.26 26.19 -5.61
N LYS A 600 -10.51 27.41 -6.13
CA LYS A 600 -11.66 27.68 -6.98
C LYS A 600 -11.63 26.86 -8.30
N GLN A 601 -10.46 26.68 -8.91
CA GLN A 601 -10.32 25.88 -10.13
C GLN A 601 -10.57 24.39 -9.90
N VAL A 602 -10.07 23.81 -8.79
CA VAL A 602 -10.27 22.39 -8.50
C VAL A 602 -11.68 22.05 -8.06
N GLN A 603 -12.47 23.04 -7.63
CA GLN A 603 -13.83 22.87 -7.13
C GLN A 603 -14.72 22.02 -8.05
N GLN A 604 -14.62 22.20 -9.37
CA GLN A 604 -15.39 21.44 -10.36
C GLN A 604 -15.23 19.92 -10.23
N HIS A 605 -14.06 19.44 -9.80
CA HIS A 605 -13.74 18.02 -9.66
C HIS A 605 -14.36 17.37 -8.42
N PHE A 606 -14.96 18.18 -7.54
CA PHE A 606 -15.61 17.72 -6.32
C PHE A 606 -17.12 17.90 -6.36
N VAL A 607 -17.65 18.65 -7.34
CA VAL A 607 -19.09 18.88 -7.50
C VAL A 607 -19.79 17.62 -8.02
N VAL A 608 -20.96 17.33 -7.44
CA VAL A 608 -21.87 16.27 -7.88
C VAL A 608 -22.88 16.87 -8.87
N ASN A 609 -22.90 16.39 -10.11
CA ASN A 609 -23.93 16.79 -11.08
C ASN A 609 -24.86 15.61 -11.39
N ASN A 610 -26.12 15.92 -11.69
CA ASN A 610 -27.09 14.98 -12.23
C ASN A 610 -27.84 15.66 -13.39
N PRO A 611 -27.60 15.29 -14.67
CA PRO A 611 -26.67 14.25 -15.11
C PRO A 611 -25.19 14.61 -14.88
N PRO A 612 -24.28 13.61 -14.81
CA PRO A 612 -22.85 13.86 -14.67
C PRO A 612 -22.29 14.73 -15.79
N LYS A 613 -21.35 15.62 -15.46
CA LYS A 613 -20.65 16.49 -16.41
C LYS A 613 -19.19 16.11 -16.49
N ARG A 614 -18.57 16.31 -17.66
CA ARG A 614 -17.15 16.00 -17.84
C ARG A 614 -16.30 16.61 -16.72
N PHE A 615 -15.34 15.84 -16.23
CA PHE A 615 -14.43 16.19 -15.15
C PHE A 615 -15.06 16.47 -13.77
N ASP A 616 -16.36 16.22 -13.57
CA ASP A 616 -16.95 16.29 -12.24
C ASP A 616 -16.55 15.11 -11.34
N VAL A 617 -17.01 15.09 -10.10
CA VAL A 617 -16.59 14.07 -9.13
C VAL A 617 -16.89 12.64 -9.60
N PHE A 618 -18.00 12.42 -10.30
CA PHE A 618 -18.35 11.11 -10.84
C PHE A 618 -17.32 10.67 -11.87
N HIS A 619 -17.01 11.52 -12.85
CA HIS A 619 -16.00 11.19 -13.86
C HIS A 619 -14.59 11.06 -13.28
N MET A 620 -14.25 11.83 -12.25
CA MET A 620 -12.97 11.73 -11.54
C MET A 620 -12.84 10.40 -10.78
N ILE A 621 -13.95 9.90 -10.22
CA ILE A 621 -14.01 8.55 -9.62
C ILE A 621 -13.82 7.48 -10.72
N ILE A 622 -14.55 7.55 -11.83
CA ILE A 622 -14.40 6.62 -12.96
C ILE A 622 -12.97 6.63 -13.51
N HIS A 623 -12.36 7.82 -13.63
CA HIS A 623 -10.97 7.98 -14.06
C HIS A 623 -9.99 7.34 -13.09
N SER A 624 -10.27 7.46 -11.79
CA SER A 624 -9.47 6.78 -10.77
C SER A 624 -9.52 5.25 -10.98
N ILE A 625 -10.69 4.66 -11.26
CA ILE A 625 -10.82 3.22 -11.57
C ILE A 625 -10.04 2.86 -12.84
N TRP A 626 -10.19 3.66 -13.89
CA TRP A 626 -9.48 3.48 -15.16
C TRP A 626 -7.96 3.40 -14.97
N LEU A 627 -7.38 4.30 -14.17
CA LEU A 627 -5.95 4.27 -13.87
C LEU A 627 -5.52 2.98 -13.17
N ARG A 628 -6.34 2.46 -12.24
CA ARG A 628 -6.01 1.20 -11.53
C ARG A 628 -6.11 0.01 -12.47
N ARG A 629 -7.08 0.02 -13.39
CA ARG A 629 -7.18 -1.03 -14.42
C ARG A 629 -5.98 -1.03 -15.36
N LEU A 630 -5.46 0.14 -15.72
CA LEU A 630 -4.23 0.26 -16.53
C LEU A 630 -2.98 -0.26 -15.81
N ASN A 631 -2.97 -0.29 -14.48
CA ASN A 631 -1.81 -0.78 -13.70
C ASN A 631 -1.72 -2.32 -13.64
N VAL A 632 -2.73 -3.04 -14.12
CA VAL A 632 -2.82 -4.50 -14.05
C VAL A 632 -2.85 -5.09 -15.46
N ALA A 633 -2.07 -6.14 -15.67
CA ALA A 633 -2.16 -7.02 -16.83
C ALA A 633 -2.61 -8.42 -16.35
N ILE A 634 -3.59 -9.01 -17.03
CA ILE A 634 -4.26 -10.26 -16.63
C ILE A 634 -3.85 -11.40 -17.55
#